data_AF-A0AAD3DXS0-F1
#
_entry.id   AF-A0AAD3DXS0-F1
#
_cell.length_a   1.000
_cell.length_b   1.000
_cell.length_c   1.000
_cell.angle_alpha   90.00
_cell.angle_beta   90.00
_cell.angle_gamma   90.00
#
_symmetry.space_group_name_H-M   'P 1'
#
loop_
_entity.id
_entity.type
_entity.pdbx_description
1 polymer ?
#
loop_
_entity_poly.entity_id
_entity_poly.type
_entity_poly.pdbx_seq_one_letter_code
_entity_poly.pdbx_strand_id
1 'polypeptide(L)'
;MRRLLLAFGLLALAGLARGQAAPTFPYATCNRVRAQSVYSVLPATSNPAPGVYCWTVHVSQSQCTVPNSCCSADVSKFELDVSPSCDVASEKVTATLNGRAVGSVDIVKPPNAADNQRTLRVPGLNLKNTTAEGALICVTLSGPCNTLELLTPSPIWSVALWSPDHVCCPIIRGASPPPPSPPPPSPPPPSPPPPSPPPPSPPPP
;
A
#
# COMPACT_ATOMS: atom_id res chain seq x y z
N MET A 1 1.51 -29.83 -75.50
CA MET A 1 0.73 -30.01 -74.26
C MET A 1 1.07 -28.89 -73.28
N ARG A 2 0.03 -28.25 -72.73
CA ARG A 2 0.02 -26.98 -71.97
C ARG A 2 0.93 -27.01 -70.74
N ARG A 3 1.79 -26.00 -70.56
CA ARG A 3 2.45 -25.71 -69.27
C ARG A 3 1.60 -24.71 -68.49
N LEU A 4 1.12 -25.17 -67.34
CA LEU A 4 0.22 -24.47 -66.42
C LEU A 4 1.01 -23.41 -65.63
N LEU A 5 0.49 -22.17 -65.58
CA LEU A 5 0.94 -21.09 -64.69
C LEU A 5 0.41 -21.37 -63.28
N LEU A 6 1.31 -21.43 -62.28
CA LEU A 6 0.93 -21.45 -60.86
C LEU A 6 1.24 -20.08 -60.25
N ALA A 7 0.17 -19.36 -59.91
CA ALA A 7 0.22 -18.07 -59.23
C ALA A 7 0.52 -18.27 -57.74
N PHE A 8 1.57 -17.62 -57.25
CA PHE A 8 1.89 -17.51 -55.83
C PHE A 8 0.95 -16.49 -55.19
N GLY A 9 -0.08 -16.97 -54.48
CA GLY A 9 -0.88 -16.12 -53.59
C GLY A 9 -0.19 -15.96 -52.23
N LEU A 10 0.40 -14.79 -51.97
CA LEU A 10 0.79 -14.40 -50.61
C LEU A 10 -0.49 -14.15 -49.78
N LEU A 11 -0.84 -15.07 -48.88
CA LEU A 11 -1.73 -14.75 -47.76
C LEU A 11 -0.92 -14.04 -46.67
N ALA A 12 -1.11 -12.74 -46.53
CA ALA A 12 -0.66 -12.00 -45.36
C ALA A 12 -1.56 -12.36 -44.16
N LEU A 13 -1.03 -13.17 -43.25
CA LEU A 13 -1.61 -13.35 -41.91
C LEU A 13 -1.39 -12.08 -41.11
N ALA A 14 -2.38 -11.20 -41.09
CA ALA A 14 -2.45 -10.10 -40.13
C ALA A 14 -2.65 -10.70 -38.72
N GLY A 15 -1.55 -10.87 -38.00
CA GLY A 15 -1.56 -11.24 -36.59
C GLY A 15 -2.23 -10.12 -35.78
N LEU A 16 -3.42 -10.38 -35.26
CA LEU A 16 -4.02 -9.57 -34.20
C LEU A 16 -3.08 -9.64 -32.98
N ALA A 17 -2.25 -8.60 -32.80
CA ALA A 17 -1.59 -8.35 -31.53
C ALA A 17 -2.70 -8.12 -30.49
N ARG A 18 -3.04 -9.15 -29.72
CA ARG A 18 -3.83 -8.98 -28.49
C ARG A 18 -3.04 -8.02 -27.63
N GLY A 19 -3.55 -6.80 -27.44
CA GLY A 19 -3.03 -5.89 -26.43
C GLY A 19 -2.99 -6.64 -25.10
N GLN A 20 -1.79 -6.92 -24.60
CA GLN A 20 -1.65 -7.54 -23.30
C GLN A 20 -2.24 -6.56 -22.28
N ALA A 21 -3.26 -7.01 -21.56
CA ALA A 21 -3.81 -6.21 -20.46
C ALA A 21 -2.66 -5.85 -19.51
N ALA A 22 -2.62 -4.60 -19.06
CA ALA A 22 -1.59 -4.16 -18.14
C ALA A 22 -1.52 -5.09 -16.93
N PRO A 23 -0.31 -5.46 -16.47
CA PRO A 23 -0.13 -6.36 -15.35
C PRO A 23 -0.82 -5.78 -14.11
N THR A 24 -1.54 -6.62 -13.37
CA THR A 24 -2.26 -6.20 -12.16
C THR A 24 -1.44 -6.50 -10.91
N PHE A 25 -1.60 -5.66 -9.90
CA PHE A 25 -0.95 -5.85 -8.60
C PHE A 25 -1.18 -7.30 -8.09
N PRO A 26 -0.14 -7.99 -7.58
CA PRO A 26 1.20 -7.51 -7.23
C PRO A 26 2.25 -7.62 -8.36
N TYR A 27 1.83 -7.48 -9.62
CA TYR A 27 2.71 -7.36 -10.80
C TYR A 27 3.67 -8.54 -10.99
N ALA A 28 3.23 -9.72 -10.57
CA ALA A 28 3.90 -11.00 -10.72
C ALA A 28 2.87 -12.13 -10.70
N THR A 29 3.24 -13.31 -11.22
CA THR A 29 2.37 -14.49 -11.27
C THR A 29 2.41 -15.22 -9.94
N CYS A 30 1.26 -15.33 -9.30
CA CYS A 30 1.07 -16.02 -8.03
C CYS A 30 -0.43 -16.24 -7.79
N ASN A 31 -0.77 -17.07 -6.80
CA ASN A 31 -2.15 -17.28 -6.40
C ASN A 31 -2.67 -16.13 -5.53
N ARG A 32 -3.50 -15.28 -6.14
CA ARG A 32 -4.04 -14.04 -5.55
C ARG A 32 -5.32 -14.23 -4.74
N VAL A 33 -5.90 -15.42 -4.78
CA VAL A 33 -7.27 -15.66 -4.32
C VAL A 33 -7.30 -15.71 -2.79
N ARG A 34 -8.00 -14.76 -2.15
CA ARG A 34 -8.14 -14.73 -0.69
C ARG A 34 -8.75 -16.01 -0.12
N ALA A 35 -9.78 -16.56 -0.78
CA ALA A 35 -10.46 -17.80 -0.36
C ALA A 35 -9.58 -19.07 -0.50
N GLN A 36 -8.35 -18.92 -0.98
CA GLN A 36 -7.34 -19.96 -1.11
C GLN A 36 -6.16 -19.74 -0.16
N SER A 37 -6.29 -18.83 0.81
CA SER A 37 -5.31 -18.64 1.88
C SER A 37 -6.02 -18.51 3.21
N VAL A 38 -5.33 -18.89 4.28
CA VAL A 38 -5.79 -18.65 5.66
C VAL A 38 -5.49 -17.24 6.14
N TYR A 39 -4.59 -16.52 5.44
CA TYR A 39 -4.13 -15.21 5.87
C TYR A 39 -4.98 -14.09 5.27
N SER A 40 -5.22 -13.07 6.08
CA SER A 40 -5.69 -11.77 5.66
C SER A 40 -5.10 -10.69 6.56
N VAL A 41 -5.40 -9.43 6.26
CA VAL A 41 -5.18 -8.34 7.20
C VAL A 41 -6.50 -7.64 7.46
N LEU A 42 -6.67 -7.18 8.70
CA LEU A 42 -7.70 -6.21 9.03
C LEU A 42 -7.36 -4.86 8.39
N PRO A 43 -8.38 -4.04 8.08
CA PRO A 43 -8.12 -2.71 7.58
C PRO A 43 -7.25 -1.90 8.54
N ALA A 44 -6.40 -1.03 8.00
CA ALA A 44 -5.59 -0.14 8.81
C ALA A 44 -6.51 0.86 9.55
N THR A 45 -6.72 0.65 10.85
CA THR A 45 -7.73 1.37 11.64
C THR A 45 -7.20 2.53 12.48
N SER A 46 -5.88 2.70 12.64
CA SER A 46 -5.36 3.87 13.37
C SER A 46 -3.89 4.15 13.10
N ASN A 47 -3.57 5.42 12.91
CA ASN A 47 -2.24 6.02 13.05
C ASN A 47 -1.84 5.98 14.55
N PRO A 48 -1.00 5.05 15.03
CA PRO A 48 -0.47 5.15 16.41
C PRO A 48 0.37 6.43 16.58
N ALA A 49 0.88 6.97 15.47
CA ALA A 49 1.53 8.26 15.36
C ALA A 49 1.33 8.81 13.93
N PRO A 50 1.51 10.14 13.71
CA PRO A 50 1.48 10.71 12.36
C PRO A 50 2.40 9.95 11.40
N GLY A 51 1.88 9.57 10.23
CA GLY A 51 2.63 8.86 9.18
C GLY A 51 2.83 7.37 9.44
N VAL A 52 2.25 6.77 10.48
CA VAL A 52 2.40 5.34 10.80
C VAL A 52 1.12 4.58 10.48
N TYR A 53 1.18 3.61 9.58
CA TYR A 53 0.02 2.83 9.15
C TYR A 53 0.22 1.35 9.46
N CYS A 54 -0.70 0.75 10.22
CA CYS A 54 -0.57 -0.61 10.70
C CYS A 54 -1.69 -1.53 10.20
N TRP A 55 -1.31 -2.75 9.84
CA TRP A 55 -2.22 -3.84 9.48
C TRP A 55 -2.06 -4.99 10.47
N THR A 56 -3.18 -5.42 11.07
CA THR A 56 -3.21 -6.61 11.92
C THR A 56 -3.45 -7.83 11.05
N VAL A 57 -2.54 -8.78 11.11
CA VAL A 57 -2.67 -10.07 10.42
C VAL A 57 -3.72 -10.92 11.12
N HIS A 58 -4.60 -11.51 10.32
CA HIS A 58 -5.60 -12.46 10.76
C HIS A 58 -5.44 -13.79 10.00
N VAL A 59 -5.61 -14.89 10.73
CA VAL A 59 -5.38 -16.26 10.33
C VAL A 59 -6.64 -17.05 10.64
N SER A 60 -7.31 -17.54 9.60
CA SER A 60 -8.52 -18.33 9.75
C SER A 60 -8.56 -19.48 8.76
N GLN A 61 -8.65 -20.71 9.28
CA GLN A 61 -8.80 -21.90 8.45
C GLN A 61 -10.10 -21.89 7.65
N SER A 62 -11.17 -21.31 8.21
CA SER A 62 -12.45 -21.21 7.51
C SER A 62 -12.41 -20.23 6.32
N GLN A 63 -11.40 -19.35 6.25
CA GLN A 63 -11.19 -18.50 5.07
C GLN A 63 -10.75 -19.32 3.85
N CYS A 64 -9.99 -20.42 4.05
CA CYS A 64 -9.51 -21.26 2.97
C CYS A 64 -10.59 -22.24 2.51
N THR A 65 -11.62 -21.73 1.84
CA THR A 65 -12.76 -22.53 1.37
C THR A 65 -12.46 -23.34 0.11
N VAL A 66 -11.37 -23.01 -0.60
CA VAL A 66 -10.90 -23.75 -1.78
C VAL A 66 -9.50 -24.30 -1.48
N PRO A 67 -9.37 -25.59 -1.12
CA PRO A 67 -8.10 -26.17 -0.69
C PRO A 67 -7.01 -26.13 -1.78
N ASN A 68 -5.82 -25.68 -1.41
CA ASN A 68 -4.58 -25.81 -2.17
C ASN A 68 -3.36 -25.59 -1.26
N SER A 69 -2.16 -25.51 -1.84
CA SER A 69 -0.91 -25.28 -1.09
C SER A 69 -0.86 -23.95 -0.32
N CYS A 70 -1.66 -22.95 -0.72
CA CYS A 70 -1.72 -21.64 -0.08
C CYS A 70 -2.54 -21.60 1.22
N CYS A 71 -3.29 -22.67 1.55
CA CYS A 71 -3.96 -22.81 2.85
C CYS A 71 -2.96 -23.08 4.00
N SER A 72 -1.74 -23.51 3.70
CA SER A 72 -0.72 -23.86 4.70
C SER A 72 0.62 -23.15 4.47
N ALA A 73 0.68 -22.22 3.51
CA ALA A 73 1.91 -21.50 3.19
C ALA A 73 2.19 -20.41 4.23
N ASP A 74 3.43 -20.30 4.70
CA ASP A 74 3.86 -19.19 5.55
C ASP A 74 3.87 -17.86 4.78
N VAL A 75 3.96 -16.73 5.50
CA VAL A 75 4.09 -15.38 4.93
C VAL A 75 5.50 -14.84 5.19
N SER A 76 6.24 -14.55 4.12
CA SER A 76 7.61 -14.06 4.16
C SER A 76 7.73 -12.55 3.94
N LYS A 77 6.77 -11.95 3.23
CA LYS A 77 6.81 -10.55 2.80
C LYS A 77 5.40 -9.97 2.69
N PHE A 78 5.27 -8.69 2.97
CA PHE A 78 4.08 -7.88 2.70
C PHE A 78 4.42 -6.91 1.57
N GLU A 79 3.52 -6.74 0.63
CA GLU A 79 3.63 -5.75 -0.43
C GLU A 79 2.39 -4.86 -0.46
N LEU A 80 2.57 -3.56 -0.68
CA LEU A 80 1.50 -2.58 -0.84
C LEU A 80 1.60 -1.95 -2.24
N ASP A 81 0.46 -1.83 -2.91
CA ASP A 81 0.35 -1.10 -4.17
C ASP A 81 0.53 0.41 -3.93
N VAL A 82 1.49 1.03 -4.58
CA VAL A 82 1.85 2.44 -4.34
C VAL A 82 1.93 3.25 -5.62
N SER A 83 1.63 4.54 -5.50
CA SER A 83 1.71 5.48 -6.61
C SER A 83 3.16 5.65 -7.06
N PRO A 84 3.43 5.67 -8.39
CA PRO A 84 4.77 5.92 -8.90
C PRO A 84 5.31 7.30 -8.53
N SER A 85 4.46 8.27 -8.19
CA SER A 85 4.87 9.61 -7.72
C SER A 85 5.60 9.58 -6.37
N CYS A 86 5.47 8.48 -5.62
CA CYS A 86 6.10 8.31 -4.31
C CYS A 86 7.46 7.60 -4.41
N ASP A 87 7.85 7.09 -5.57
CA ASP A 87 9.18 6.51 -5.81
C ASP A 87 10.19 7.64 -6.10
N VAL A 88 10.48 8.43 -5.07
CA VAL A 88 11.37 9.59 -5.12
C VAL A 88 12.38 9.55 -3.96
N ALA A 89 13.56 10.12 -4.15
CA ALA A 89 14.64 10.04 -3.16
C ALA A 89 14.30 10.65 -1.79
N SER A 90 13.38 11.62 -1.75
CA SER A 90 12.88 12.27 -0.53
C SER A 90 11.82 11.47 0.20
N GLU A 91 11.24 10.44 -0.42
CA GLU A 91 10.33 9.51 0.25
C GLU A 91 11.14 8.53 1.08
N LYS A 92 10.77 8.38 2.35
CA LYS A 92 11.39 7.47 3.31
C LYS A 92 10.33 6.59 3.91
N VAL A 93 10.58 5.30 3.82
CA VAL A 93 9.69 4.27 4.32
C VAL A 93 10.49 3.38 5.25
N THR A 94 9.97 3.14 6.45
CA THR A 94 10.46 2.08 7.33
C THR A 94 9.29 1.20 7.74
N ALA A 95 9.56 0.00 8.26
CA ALA A 95 8.50 -0.85 8.77
C ALA A 95 8.93 -1.63 10.00
N THR A 96 7.95 -2.04 10.77
CA THR A 96 8.11 -2.93 11.92
C THR A 96 7.13 -4.10 11.84
N LEU A 97 7.53 -5.22 12.43
CA LEU A 97 6.69 -6.34 12.75
C LEU A 97 6.66 -6.49 14.28
N ASN A 98 5.48 -6.35 14.87
CA ASN A 98 5.30 -6.38 16.33
C ASN A 98 6.24 -5.40 17.05
N GLY A 99 6.40 -4.19 16.50
CA GLY A 99 7.27 -3.13 17.04
C GLY A 99 8.77 -3.32 16.79
N ARG A 100 9.20 -4.45 16.20
CA ARG A 100 10.61 -4.68 15.81
C ARG A 100 10.83 -4.28 14.36
N ALA A 101 11.86 -3.48 14.10
CA ALA A 101 12.27 -3.14 12.73
C ALA A 101 12.48 -4.40 11.89
N VAL A 102 11.96 -4.39 10.67
CA VAL A 102 12.19 -5.46 9.68
C VAL A 102 13.36 -5.09 8.75
N GLY A 103 13.67 -5.97 7.80
CA GLY A 103 14.74 -5.74 6.81
C GLY A 103 14.50 -4.50 5.93
N SER A 104 15.38 -4.29 4.94
CA SER A 104 15.29 -3.15 4.03
C SER A 104 13.91 -3.04 3.38
N VAL A 105 13.23 -1.92 3.65
CA VAL A 105 11.94 -1.56 3.07
C VAL A 105 12.19 -0.58 1.94
N ASP A 106 11.59 -0.85 0.79
CA ASP A 106 11.80 -0.06 -0.42
C ASP A 106 10.51 0.08 -1.23
N ILE A 107 10.42 1.20 -1.96
CA ILE A 107 9.49 1.35 -3.08
C ILE A 107 10.26 1.00 -4.33
N VAL A 108 9.73 0.06 -5.12
CA VAL A 108 10.41 -0.43 -6.32
C VAL A 108 9.45 -0.63 -7.46
N LYS A 109 9.99 -0.69 -8.68
CA LYS A 109 9.28 -1.22 -9.85
C LYS A 109 9.44 -2.75 -9.90
N PRO A 110 8.38 -3.55 -9.74
CA PRO A 110 8.49 -5.00 -9.90
C PRO A 110 8.88 -5.39 -11.34
N PRO A 111 9.51 -6.56 -11.56
CA PRO A 111 10.04 -6.94 -12.88
C PRO A 111 9.00 -6.97 -13.99
N ASN A 112 7.77 -7.42 -13.70
CA ASN A 112 6.70 -7.47 -14.69
C ASN A 112 5.75 -6.27 -14.59
N ALA A 113 6.13 -5.20 -13.89
CA ALA A 113 5.30 -4.01 -13.76
C ALA A 113 5.54 -3.04 -14.94
N ALA A 114 4.50 -2.31 -15.33
CA ALA A 114 4.63 -1.17 -16.23
C ALA A 114 5.42 -0.02 -15.57
N ASP A 115 5.89 0.95 -16.36
CA ASP A 115 6.72 2.06 -15.85
C ASP A 115 6.00 2.94 -14.82
N ASN A 116 4.67 2.98 -14.86
CA ASN A 116 3.82 3.73 -13.93
C ASN A 116 3.32 2.89 -12.73
N GLN A 117 3.92 1.72 -12.48
CA GLN A 117 3.51 0.83 -11.40
C GLN A 117 4.65 0.65 -10.40
N ARG A 118 4.33 0.76 -9.11
CA ARG A 118 5.28 0.63 -8.02
C ARG A 118 4.71 -0.20 -6.89
N THR A 119 5.61 -0.76 -6.09
CA THR A 119 5.25 -1.57 -4.93
C THR A 119 6.17 -1.23 -3.79
N LEU A 120 5.58 -0.97 -2.62
CA LEU A 120 6.30 -0.92 -1.36
C LEU A 120 6.47 -2.35 -0.85
N ARG A 121 7.70 -2.75 -0.55
CA ARG A 121 8.03 -4.12 -0.10
C ARG A 121 8.50 -4.10 1.35
N VAL A 122 7.88 -4.96 2.15
CA VAL A 122 8.20 -5.20 3.55
C VAL A 122 8.63 -6.66 3.72
N PRO A 123 9.93 -6.98 3.58
CA PRO A 123 10.42 -8.35 3.65
C PRO A 123 10.63 -8.81 5.10
N GLY A 124 10.98 -10.09 5.26
CA GLY A 124 11.49 -10.64 6.53
C GLY A 124 10.42 -10.86 7.60
N LEU A 125 9.16 -11.07 7.20
CA LEU A 125 8.06 -11.24 8.13
C LEU A 125 8.08 -12.60 8.86
N ASN A 126 8.48 -13.67 8.16
CA ASN A 126 8.61 -15.03 8.70
C ASN A 126 7.39 -15.49 9.53
N LEU A 127 6.19 -15.12 9.09
CA LEU A 127 4.92 -15.32 9.78
C LEU A 127 4.35 -16.69 9.46
N LYS A 128 4.19 -17.52 10.50
CA LYS A 128 3.65 -18.88 10.39
C LYS A 128 2.20 -18.92 10.85
N ASN A 129 1.45 -19.93 10.43
CA ASN A 129 0.05 -20.09 10.80
C ASN A 129 -0.13 -20.06 12.32
N THR A 130 0.83 -20.62 13.07
CA THR A 130 0.83 -20.66 14.54
C THR A 130 1.26 -19.36 15.23
N THR A 131 1.86 -18.40 14.53
CA THR A 131 2.45 -17.19 15.14
C THR A 131 1.98 -15.89 14.52
N ALA A 132 1.20 -15.95 13.45
CA ALA A 132 0.83 -14.79 12.66
C ALA A 132 -0.48 -14.12 13.10
N GLU A 133 -1.34 -14.83 13.82
CA GLU A 133 -2.57 -14.24 14.36
C GLU A 133 -2.24 -13.05 15.27
N GLY A 134 -2.85 -11.89 14.97
CA GLY A 134 -2.62 -10.66 15.72
C GLY A 134 -1.28 -9.98 15.45
N ALA A 135 -0.44 -10.51 14.56
CA ALA A 135 0.83 -9.87 14.23
C ALA A 135 0.58 -8.50 13.57
N LEU A 136 1.31 -7.48 14.01
CA LEU A 136 1.11 -6.10 13.60
C LEU A 136 2.24 -5.66 12.65
N ILE A 137 1.89 -5.43 11.39
CA ILE A 137 2.80 -4.91 10.37
C ILE A 137 2.56 -3.40 10.29
N CYS A 138 3.53 -2.58 10.71
CA CYS A 138 3.42 -1.12 10.66
C CYS A 138 4.42 -0.54 9.68
N VAL A 139 3.97 0.36 8.81
CA VAL A 139 4.79 1.15 7.89
C VAL A 139 4.82 2.59 8.38
N THR A 140 6.00 3.18 8.47
CA THR A 140 6.18 4.60 8.79
C THR A 140 6.64 5.35 7.55
N LEU A 141 5.90 6.40 7.20
CA LEU A 141 6.08 7.24 6.03
C LEU A 141 6.64 8.60 6.44
N SER A 142 7.60 9.07 5.67
CA SER A 142 8.18 10.41 5.82
C SER A 142 8.59 10.90 4.43
N GLY A 143 7.98 11.99 3.98
CA GLY A 143 8.23 12.51 2.64
C GLY A 143 7.00 13.14 2.03
N PRO A 144 6.98 13.32 0.70
CA PRO A 144 5.82 13.85 -0.01
C PRO A 144 4.58 12.94 0.06
N CYS A 145 4.74 11.63 0.24
CA CYS A 145 3.64 10.67 0.35
C CYS A 145 3.44 10.18 1.80
N ASN A 146 3.29 11.13 2.73
CA ASN A 146 3.20 10.86 4.15
C ASN A 146 1.83 10.34 4.65
N THR A 147 0.88 10.10 3.74
CA THR A 147 -0.40 9.47 4.07
C THR A 147 -0.68 8.27 3.18
N LEU A 148 -1.51 7.33 3.63
CA LEU A 148 -1.96 6.21 2.79
C LEU A 148 -2.68 6.69 1.52
N GLU A 149 -3.46 7.77 1.60
CA GLU A 149 -4.15 8.35 0.45
C GLU A 149 -3.17 8.90 -0.59
N LEU A 150 -2.08 9.56 -0.15
CA LEU A 150 -1.05 10.06 -1.05
C LEU A 150 -0.13 8.94 -1.57
N LEU A 151 0.12 7.93 -0.74
CA LEU A 151 1.01 6.82 -1.05
C LEU A 151 0.40 5.85 -2.08
N THR A 152 -0.91 5.66 -2.05
CA THR A 152 -1.59 4.63 -2.86
C THR A 152 -2.15 5.22 -4.16
N PRO A 153 -2.25 4.45 -5.25
CA PRO A 153 -2.75 4.98 -6.53
C PRO A 153 -4.28 5.21 -6.54
N SER A 154 -4.98 4.87 -5.46
CA SER A 154 -6.43 4.89 -5.33
C SER A 154 -6.81 5.02 -3.85
N PRO A 155 -7.98 5.59 -3.49
CA PRO A 155 -8.46 5.62 -2.11
C PRO A 155 -8.66 4.21 -1.49
N ILE A 156 -8.66 3.16 -2.32
CA ILE A 156 -8.65 1.76 -1.90
C ILE A 156 -7.22 1.24 -2.01
N TRP A 157 -6.60 0.95 -0.87
CA TRP A 157 -5.31 0.29 -0.84
C TRP A 157 -5.44 -1.20 -1.18
N SER A 158 -4.38 -1.76 -1.74
CA SER A 158 -4.26 -3.20 -2.04
C SER A 158 -2.94 -3.72 -1.49
N VAL A 159 -3.00 -4.81 -0.71
CA VAL A 159 -1.83 -5.47 -0.15
C VAL A 159 -1.78 -6.93 -0.59
N ALA A 160 -0.58 -7.47 -0.73
CA ALA A 160 -0.33 -8.88 -1.01
C ALA A 160 0.57 -9.47 0.08
N LEU A 161 0.17 -10.63 0.61
CA LEU A 161 0.96 -11.39 1.58
C LEU A 161 1.66 -12.54 0.86
N TRP A 162 2.98 -12.49 0.77
CA TRP A 162 3.76 -13.37 -0.10
C TRP A 162 4.33 -14.57 0.64
N SER A 163 4.13 -15.77 0.09
CA SER A 163 4.83 -16.96 0.56
C SER A 163 6.32 -16.94 0.20
N PRO A 164 7.20 -17.65 0.94
CA PRO A 164 8.63 -17.70 0.66
C PRO A 164 8.98 -18.16 -0.77
N ASP A 165 8.21 -19.10 -1.31
CA ASP A 165 8.35 -19.67 -2.65
C ASP A 165 7.70 -18.82 -3.76
N HIS A 166 7.09 -17.69 -3.40
CA HIS A 166 6.40 -16.76 -4.29
C HIS A 166 5.18 -17.35 -5.03
N VAL A 167 4.68 -18.51 -4.58
CA VAL A 167 3.51 -19.17 -5.19
C VAL A 167 2.19 -18.54 -4.70
N CYS A 168 2.13 -18.09 -3.46
CA CYS A 168 0.92 -17.57 -2.82
C CYS A 168 1.05 -16.06 -2.54
N CYS A 169 0.00 -15.32 -2.86
CA CYS A 169 -0.04 -13.87 -2.71
C CYS A 169 -1.48 -13.35 -2.53
N PRO A 170 -2.28 -13.89 -1.58
CA PRO A 170 -3.65 -13.42 -1.37
C PRO A 170 -3.71 -11.90 -1.31
N ILE A 171 -4.62 -11.32 -2.08
CA ILE A 171 -4.80 -9.86 -2.13
C ILE A 171 -5.89 -9.44 -1.18
N ILE A 172 -5.57 -8.48 -0.33
CA ILE A 172 -6.50 -7.84 0.60
C ILE A 172 -6.61 -6.37 0.20
N ARG A 173 -7.84 -5.86 0.22
CA ARG A 173 -8.15 -4.46 -0.07
C ARG A 173 -8.93 -3.86 1.08
N GLY A 174 -8.78 -2.56 1.26
CA GLY A 174 -9.62 -1.78 2.17
C GLY A 174 -9.54 -0.30 1.85
N ALA A 175 -10.41 0.47 2.48
CA ALA A 175 -10.38 1.92 2.36
C ALA A 175 -9.23 2.50 3.19
N SER A 176 -8.57 3.53 2.67
CA SER A 176 -7.65 4.34 3.47
C SER A 176 -8.38 4.95 4.67
N PRO A 177 -7.76 4.98 5.87
CA PRO A 177 -8.36 5.66 7.00
C PRO A 177 -8.53 7.16 6.66
N PRO A 178 -9.56 7.83 7.19
CA PRO A 178 -9.72 9.27 6.98
C PRO A 178 -8.46 10.00 7.48
N PRO A 179 -8.07 11.12 6.83
CA PRO A 179 -6.99 11.96 7.33
C PRO A 179 -7.22 12.32 8.80
N PRO A 180 -6.16 12.42 9.64
CA PRO A 180 -6.31 12.93 11.00
C PRO A 180 -6.95 14.32 10.96
N SER A 181 -7.91 14.57 11.85
CA SER A 181 -8.54 15.89 11.95
C SER A 181 -7.47 16.97 12.22
N PRO A 182 -7.58 18.16 11.59
CA PRO A 182 -6.65 19.25 11.87
C PRO A 182 -6.71 19.61 13.37
N PRO A 183 -5.59 20.06 13.96
CA PRO A 183 -5.59 20.54 15.33
C PRO A 183 -6.61 21.70 15.47
N PRO A 184 -7.29 21.83 16.62
CA PRO A 184 -8.21 22.93 16.84
C PRO A 184 -7.48 24.28 16.66
N PRO A 185 -8.14 25.30 16.10
CA PRO A 185 -7.54 26.62 15.95
C PRO A 185 -7.05 27.14 17.31
N SER A 186 -5.89 27.79 17.32
CA SER A 186 -5.36 28.44 18.51
C SER A 186 -6.40 29.43 19.07
N PRO A 187 -6.57 29.52 20.40
CA PRO A 187 -7.46 30.51 20.99
C PRO A 187 -7.02 31.93 20.57
N PRO A 188 -7.96 32.88 20.40
CA PRO A 188 -7.60 34.26 20.10
C PRO A 188 -6.67 34.82 21.19
N PRO A 189 -5.75 35.73 20.83
CA PRO A 189 -4.91 36.41 21.82
C PRO A 189 -5.79 37.09 22.88
N PRO A 190 -5.36 37.12 24.15
CA PRO A 190 -6.04 37.90 25.17
C PRO A 190 -6.16 39.37 24.73
N SER A 191 -7.31 39.99 24.97
CA SER A 191 -7.53 41.39 24.64
C SER A 191 -6.50 42.28 25.35
N PRO A 192 -6.00 43.35 24.71
CA PRO A 192 -5.11 44.30 25.36
C PRO A 192 -5.80 44.91 26.58
N PRO A 193 -5.05 45.22 27.66
CA PRO A 193 -5.61 45.90 28.82
C PRO A 193 -6.19 47.27 28.41
N PRO A 194 -7.28 47.72 29.07
CA PRO A 194 -7.87 49.02 28.78
C PRO A 194 -6.86 50.15 28.99
N PRO A 195 -6.92 51.24 28.19
CA PRO A 195 -6.07 52.40 28.38
C PRO A 195 -6.26 52.98 29.79
N SER A 196 -5.16 53.40 30.41
CA SER A 196 -5.21 54.11 31.69
C SER A 196 -6.09 55.36 31.59
N PRO A 197 -6.89 55.67 32.62
CA PRO A 197 -7.70 56.89 32.63
C PRO A 197 -6.80 58.14 32.56
N PRO A 198 -7.27 59.22 31.91
CA PRO A 198 -6.53 60.47 31.85
C PRO A 198 -6.30 61.04 33.26
N PRO A 199 -5.18 61.75 33.49
CA PRO A 199 -4.92 62.43 34.76
C PRO A 199 -6.05 63.43 35.08
N PRO A 200 -6.41 63.60 36.37
CA PRO A 200 -7.35 64.63 36.78
C PRO A 200 -6.86 66.01 36.36
N SER A 201 -7.78 66.85 35.87
CA SER A 201 -7.47 68.24 35.52
C SER A 201 -6.99 68.99 36.76
N PRO A 202 -5.97 69.87 36.62
CA PRO A 202 -5.53 70.70 37.72
C PRO A 202 -6.67 71.62 38.20
N PRO A 203 -6.74 71.92 39.50
CA PRO A 203 -7.75 72.83 40.04
C PRO A 203 -7.61 74.24 39.43
N PRO A 204 -8.75 74.95 39.19
CA PRO A 204 -8.73 76.31 38.66
C PRO A 204 -8.07 77.29 39.65
N PRO A 205 -7.41 78.34 39.13
CA PRO A 205 -6.73 79.38 39.92
C PRO A 205 -7.68 80.30 40.68
#